data_AF-A0A9D9GQM7-F1
#
_entry.id   AF-A0A9D9GQM7-F1
#
_cell.length_a   1.000
_cell.length_b   1.000
_cell.length_c   1.000
_cell.angle_alpha   90.00
_cell.angle_beta   90.00
_cell.angle_gamma   90.00
#
_symmetry.space_group_name_H-M   'P 1'
#
loop_
_entity.id
_entity.type
_entity.pdbx_description
1 polymer ?
#
loop_
_entity_poly.entity_id
_entity_poly.type
_entity_poly.pdbx_seq_one_letter_code
_entity_poly.pdbx_strand_id
1 'polypeptide(L)'
;MFQCNNYINGYLVNKCHSQAISEDILLKATAEVINLVYLEKGKALHTLTKNIESQINLEGTEDQVNELKRKQETIEDEIDEIIKKKQSADEVERILLEKQYREHIVTYHDLENQINDLLNKNRDAELAKHRLLNMGKSIKGEKLTPETLTKPIVQTCIESIIVVDKHNIVFVLPNNEKANYELIKERRAKLVEHTPILEGNITYPRRFRPEHFHYKVVLI
;
A
#
# COMPACT_ATOMS: atom_id res chain seq x y z
N MET A 1 -6.65 17.79 -7.05
CA MET A 1 -6.71 19.15 -6.47
C MET A 1 -6.87 18.95 -4.97
N PHE A 2 -5.84 19.28 -4.18
CA PHE A 2 -5.61 18.76 -2.82
C PHE A 2 -6.17 19.69 -1.73
N GLN A 3 -7.35 20.23 -1.94
CA GLN A 3 -8.13 20.91 -0.90
C GLN A 3 -9.49 20.23 -0.80
N CYS A 4 -10.11 20.34 0.36
CA CYS A 4 -11.44 19.81 0.55
C CYS A 4 -12.39 20.42 -0.49
N ASN A 5 -13.07 19.57 -1.28
CA ASN A 5 -13.98 20.00 -2.35
C ASN A 5 -15.05 20.99 -1.86
N ASN A 6 -15.38 20.99 -0.56
CA ASN A 6 -16.34 21.94 0.02
C ASN A 6 -15.81 23.39 0.04
N TYR A 7 -14.50 23.62 0.08
CA TYR A 7 -13.92 24.96 -0.08
C TYR A 7 -13.91 25.43 -1.53
N ILE A 8 -13.77 24.50 -2.49
CA ILE A 8 -13.75 24.80 -3.93
C ILE A 8 -15.17 25.01 -4.46
N ASN A 9 -16.13 24.19 -4.01
CA ASN A 9 -17.48 24.14 -4.55
C ASN A 9 -18.53 24.87 -3.70
N GLY A 10 -18.14 25.47 -2.56
CA GLY A 10 -19.03 26.32 -1.75
C GLY A 10 -20.21 25.60 -1.07
N TYR A 11 -20.19 24.25 -0.95
CA TYR A 11 -21.27 23.51 -0.31
C TYR A 11 -21.32 23.80 1.21
N LEU A 12 -22.29 24.63 1.61
CA LEU A 12 -22.52 25.12 2.98
C LEU A 12 -22.81 24.04 4.03
N VAL A 13 -23.11 22.80 3.61
CA VAL A 13 -23.74 21.79 4.48
C VAL A 13 -22.72 20.97 5.29
N ASN A 14 -21.44 20.96 4.92
CA ASN A 14 -20.39 20.29 5.70
C ASN A 14 -19.07 21.08 5.62
N LYS A 15 -18.87 22.04 6.52
CA LYS A 15 -17.60 22.78 6.60
C LYS A 15 -16.46 21.81 6.95
N CYS A 16 -15.58 21.59 5.99
CA CYS A 16 -14.33 20.88 6.23
C CYS A 16 -13.54 21.64 7.30
N HIS A 17 -13.16 20.97 8.38
CA HIS A 17 -12.40 21.60 9.46
C HIS A 17 -10.95 21.94 9.06
N SER A 18 -10.45 21.31 7.98
CA SER A 18 -9.14 21.60 7.40
C SER A 18 -9.16 22.95 6.65
N GLN A 19 -8.61 23.99 7.26
CA GLN A 19 -8.44 25.31 6.62
C GLN A 19 -7.57 25.21 5.35
N ALA A 20 -7.82 26.07 4.36
CA ALA A 20 -7.10 26.07 3.09
C ALA A 20 -5.61 26.40 3.28
N ILE A 21 -4.72 25.52 2.77
CA ILE A 21 -3.28 25.73 2.73
C ILE A 21 -2.90 26.31 1.37
N SER A 22 -1.94 27.25 1.36
CA SER A 22 -1.39 27.83 0.13
C SER A 22 -0.73 26.77 -0.74
N GLU A 23 -0.99 26.83 -2.05
CA GLU A 23 -0.41 25.92 -3.02
C GLU A 23 1.13 25.94 -3.00
N ASP A 24 1.74 27.14 -2.92
CA ASP A 24 3.20 27.29 -2.83
C ASP A 24 3.80 26.53 -1.64
N ILE A 25 3.07 26.50 -0.52
CA ILE A 25 3.49 25.81 0.70
C ILE A 25 3.39 24.30 0.49
N LEU A 26 2.30 23.83 -0.11
CA LEU A 26 2.15 22.43 -0.46
C LEU A 26 3.23 21.97 -1.43
N LEU A 27 3.54 22.74 -2.47
CA LEU A 27 4.57 22.41 -3.45
C LEU A 27 5.96 22.37 -2.82
N LYS A 28 6.31 23.34 -1.97
CA LYS A 28 7.58 23.35 -1.22
C LYS A 28 7.70 22.16 -0.28
N ALA A 29 6.66 21.90 0.51
CA ALA A 29 6.62 20.76 1.41
C ALA A 29 6.73 19.42 0.66
N THR A 30 6.05 19.32 -0.49
CA THR A 30 6.11 18.14 -1.35
C THR A 30 7.53 17.92 -1.89
N ALA A 31 8.17 18.97 -2.41
CA ALA A 31 9.55 18.89 -2.91
C ALA A 31 10.52 18.50 -1.79
N GLU A 32 10.40 19.11 -0.61
CA GLU A 32 11.23 18.81 0.56
C GLU A 32 11.07 17.36 1.01
N VAL A 33 9.84 16.89 1.17
CA VAL A 33 9.56 15.50 1.56
C VAL A 33 10.14 14.52 0.54
N ILE A 34 9.95 14.75 -0.76
CA ILE A 34 10.51 13.86 -1.78
C ILE A 34 12.05 13.88 -1.73
N ASN A 35 12.68 15.04 -1.56
CA ASN A 35 14.14 15.12 -1.45
C ASN A 35 14.66 14.38 -0.20
N LEU A 36 14.05 14.60 0.96
CA LEU A 36 14.46 13.98 2.22
C LEU A 36 14.25 12.46 2.21
N VAL A 37 13.13 12.01 1.65
CA VAL A 37 12.83 10.58 1.57
C VAL A 37 13.72 9.90 0.54
N TYR A 38 13.90 10.47 -0.66
CA TYR A 38 14.46 9.75 -1.80
C TYR A 38 15.89 10.17 -2.24
N LEU A 39 16.33 11.40 -1.97
CA LEU A 39 17.67 11.87 -2.35
C LEU A 39 18.68 11.79 -1.21
N GLU A 40 18.27 12.14 0.01
CA GLU A 40 19.20 12.15 1.15
C GLU A 40 19.56 10.75 1.66
N LYS A 41 19.19 9.69 0.93
CA LYS A 41 19.39 8.26 1.31
C LYS A 41 19.03 8.01 2.78
N GLY A 42 18.00 8.71 3.26
CA GLY A 42 17.59 8.68 4.66
C GLY A 42 17.03 7.31 5.06
N LYS A 43 16.87 7.12 6.38
CA LYS A 43 16.22 5.95 6.99
C LYS A 43 14.92 5.55 6.28
N ALA A 44 14.18 6.50 5.70
CA ALA A 44 12.92 6.27 4.99
C ALA A 44 13.08 5.45 3.69
N LEU A 45 14.00 5.81 2.78
CA LEU A 45 14.27 4.99 1.59
C LEU A 45 14.82 3.63 1.98
N HIS A 46 15.74 3.57 2.94
CA HIS A 46 16.26 2.30 3.43
C HIS A 46 15.16 1.43 4.05
N THR A 47 14.19 2.02 4.77
CA THR A 47 13.03 1.30 5.32
C THR A 47 12.10 0.82 4.21
N LEU A 48 11.82 1.64 3.20
CA LEU A 48 11.03 1.25 2.02
C LEU A 48 11.71 0.11 1.26
N THR A 49 12.98 0.25 0.95
CA THR A 49 13.79 -0.77 0.27
C THR A 49 13.85 -2.04 1.11
N LYS A 50 14.09 -1.96 2.42
CA LYS A 50 14.14 -3.13 3.30
C LYS A 50 12.78 -3.82 3.44
N ASN A 51 11.68 -3.07 3.51
CA ASN A 51 10.33 -3.65 3.55
C ASN A 51 10.05 -4.42 2.25
N ILE A 52 10.36 -3.81 1.11
CA ILE A 52 10.19 -4.42 -0.21
C ILE A 52 11.13 -5.63 -0.36
N GLU A 53 12.41 -5.51 -0.01
CA GLU A 53 13.36 -6.62 -0.03
C GLU A 53 13.00 -7.75 0.93
N SER A 54 12.46 -7.46 2.13
CA SER A 54 12.00 -8.50 3.06
C SER A 54 10.80 -9.29 2.53
N GLN A 55 10.08 -8.71 1.57
CA GLN A 55 8.97 -9.37 0.88
C GLN A 55 9.38 -10.02 -0.44
N ILE A 56 10.49 -9.59 -1.05
CA ILE A 56 11.04 -10.13 -2.31
C ILE A 56 12.10 -11.21 -2.06
N ASN A 57 12.83 -11.16 -0.93
CA ASN A 57 13.70 -12.23 -0.45
C ASN A 57 12.83 -13.41 -0.02
N LEU A 58 12.36 -14.11 -1.03
CA LEU A 58 11.65 -15.35 -0.98
C LEU A 58 12.45 -16.39 -1.74
N GLU A 59 13.70 -16.60 -1.33
CA GLU A 59 14.21 -17.97 -1.29
C GLU A 59 13.25 -18.73 -0.37
N GLY A 60 12.19 -19.30 -0.96
CA GLY A 60 11.14 -20.00 -0.22
C GLY A 60 9.70 -19.76 -0.66
N THR A 61 9.30 -18.66 -1.31
CA THR A 61 7.88 -18.54 -1.76
C THR A 61 7.61 -19.40 -2.98
N GLU A 62 8.56 -19.50 -3.90
CA GLU A 62 8.43 -20.44 -5.01
C GLU A 62 8.39 -21.88 -4.50
N ASP A 63 9.23 -22.21 -3.52
CA ASP A 63 9.20 -23.52 -2.84
C ASP A 63 7.91 -23.75 -2.06
N GLN A 64 7.39 -22.76 -1.34
CA GLN A 64 6.12 -22.83 -0.61
C GLN A 64 4.93 -22.98 -1.55
N VAL A 65 4.90 -22.21 -2.65
CA VAL A 65 3.87 -22.34 -3.69
C VAL A 65 3.94 -23.74 -4.32
N ASN A 66 5.14 -24.23 -4.61
CA ASN A 66 5.33 -25.58 -5.14
C ASN A 66 4.92 -26.67 -4.14
N GLU A 67 5.21 -26.49 -2.85
CA GLU A 67 4.79 -27.42 -1.79
C GLU A 67 3.26 -27.42 -1.64
N LEU A 68 2.62 -26.25 -1.65
CA LEU A 68 1.16 -26.13 -1.59
C LEU A 68 0.49 -26.74 -2.82
N LYS A 69 1.05 -26.55 -4.02
CA LYS A 69 0.58 -27.21 -5.25
C LYS A 69 0.69 -28.73 -5.17
N ARG A 70 1.80 -29.28 -4.65
CA ARG A 70 1.93 -30.74 -4.43
C ARG A 70 0.88 -31.27 -3.46
N LYS A 71 0.60 -30.53 -2.37
CA LYS A 71 -0.48 -30.88 -1.43
C LYS A 71 -1.84 -30.82 -2.12
N GLN A 72 -2.07 -29.84 -2.98
CA GLN A 72 -3.29 -29.71 -3.77
C GLN A 72 -3.47 -30.89 -4.72
N GLU A 73 -2.43 -31.28 -5.47
CA GLU A 73 -2.43 -32.48 -6.34
C GLU A 73 -2.75 -33.75 -5.52
N THR A 74 -2.17 -33.87 -4.31
CA THR A 74 -2.46 -35.02 -3.43
C THR A 74 -3.94 -35.06 -3.01
N ILE A 75 -4.52 -33.90 -2.68
CA ILE A 75 -5.94 -33.80 -2.31
C ILE A 75 -6.85 -34.09 -3.53
N GLU A 76 -6.45 -33.67 -4.73
CA GLU A 76 -7.17 -34.03 -5.97
C GLU A 76 -7.19 -35.53 -6.21
N ASP A 77 -6.04 -36.20 -6.06
CA ASP A 77 -5.93 -37.66 -6.17
C ASP A 77 -6.83 -38.37 -5.15
N GLU A 78 -6.84 -37.90 -3.90
CA GLU A 78 -7.71 -38.43 -2.83
C GLU A 78 -9.21 -38.22 -3.14
N ILE A 79 -9.58 -37.08 -3.69
CA ILE A 79 -10.95 -36.79 -4.15
C ILE A 79 -11.35 -37.76 -5.27
N ASP A 80 -10.49 -37.96 -6.26
CA ASP A 80 -10.72 -38.89 -7.37
C ASP A 80 -10.90 -40.33 -6.88
N GLU A 81 -10.11 -40.76 -5.89
CA GLU A 81 -10.29 -42.05 -5.24
C GLU A 81 -11.64 -42.17 -4.53
N ILE A 82 -12.04 -41.14 -3.78
CA ILE A 82 -13.34 -41.13 -3.07
C ILE A 82 -14.48 -41.22 -4.08
N ILE A 83 -14.43 -40.49 -5.20
CA ILE A 83 -15.44 -40.55 -6.25
C ILE A 83 -15.54 -41.96 -6.83
N LYS A 84 -14.39 -42.61 -7.13
CA LYS A 84 -14.37 -43.99 -7.63
C LYS A 84 -14.98 -44.97 -6.62
N LYS A 85 -14.61 -44.87 -5.33
CA LYS A 85 -15.13 -45.74 -4.25
C LYS A 85 -16.64 -45.57 -4.07
N LYS A 86 -17.18 -44.34 -4.21
CA LYS A 86 -18.63 -44.07 -4.12
C LYS A 86 -19.48 -44.75 -5.19
N GLN A 87 -18.88 -45.14 -6.33
CA GLN A 87 -19.59 -45.83 -7.41
C GLN A 87 -19.90 -47.30 -7.08
N SER A 88 -19.06 -47.94 -6.26
CA SER A 88 -19.19 -49.35 -5.87
C SER A 88 -19.58 -49.57 -4.40
N ALA A 89 -19.65 -48.51 -3.61
CA ALA A 89 -19.92 -48.55 -2.18
C ALA A 89 -21.40 -48.78 -1.84
N ASP A 90 -21.64 -49.41 -0.69
CA ASP A 90 -22.97 -49.56 -0.10
C ASP A 90 -23.51 -48.24 0.50
N GLU A 91 -24.75 -48.23 0.98
CA GLU A 91 -25.42 -47.01 1.44
C GLU A 91 -24.76 -46.38 2.68
N VAL A 92 -24.22 -47.20 3.60
CA VAL A 92 -23.56 -46.73 4.82
C VAL A 92 -22.17 -46.17 4.48
N GLU A 93 -21.43 -46.88 3.62
CA GLU A 93 -20.11 -46.47 3.15
C GLU A 93 -20.19 -45.19 2.30
N ARG A 94 -21.24 -45.04 1.48
CA ARG A 94 -21.51 -43.81 0.71
C ARG A 94 -21.67 -42.58 1.60
N ILE A 95 -22.36 -42.68 2.73
CA ILE A 95 -22.55 -41.55 3.66
C ILE A 95 -21.19 -41.11 4.24
N LEU A 96 -20.31 -42.07 4.55
CA LEU A 96 -18.99 -41.80 5.11
C LEU A 96 -18.07 -41.16 4.06
N LEU A 97 -18.08 -41.67 2.83
CA LEU A 97 -17.35 -41.11 1.69
C LEU A 97 -17.86 -39.71 1.30
N GLU A 98 -19.16 -39.42 1.44
CA GLU A 98 -19.72 -38.08 1.21
C GLU A 98 -19.21 -37.06 2.24
N LYS A 99 -18.99 -37.49 3.48
CA LYS A 99 -18.40 -36.63 4.51
C LYS A 99 -16.93 -36.33 4.19
N GLN A 100 -16.14 -37.35 3.88
CA GLN A 100 -14.74 -37.19 3.49
C GLN A 100 -14.59 -36.29 2.26
N TYR A 101 -15.38 -36.54 1.21
CA TYR A 101 -15.40 -35.71 0.00
C TYR A 101 -15.58 -34.22 0.33
N ARG A 102 -16.53 -33.88 1.21
CA ARG A 102 -16.76 -32.48 1.61
C ARG A 102 -15.56 -31.88 2.36
N GLU A 103 -14.93 -32.64 3.25
CA GLU A 103 -13.74 -32.20 3.99
C GLU A 103 -12.55 -31.93 3.04
N HIS A 104 -12.33 -32.80 2.05
CA HIS A 104 -11.28 -32.62 1.06
C HIS A 104 -11.55 -31.44 0.11
N ILE A 105 -12.81 -31.20 -0.30
CA ILE A 105 -13.18 -30.02 -1.10
C ILE A 105 -12.93 -28.70 -0.34
N VAL A 106 -13.27 -28.66 0.95
CA VAL A 106 -12.97 -27.47 1.78
C VAL A 106 -11.45 -27.25 1.86
N THR A 107 -10.69 -28.32 2.12
CA THR A 107 -9.23 -28.27 2.19
C THR A 107 -8.61 -27.81 0.86
N TYR A 108 -9.13 -28.30 -0.26
CA TYR A 108 -8.70 -27.90 -1.61
C TYR A 108 -8.87 -26.38 -1.83
N HIS A 109 -10.05 -25.84 -1.50
CA HIS A 109 -10.31 -24.40 -1.63
C HIS A 109 -9.45 -23.57 -0.67
N ASP A 110 -9.18 -24.05 0.54
CA ASP A 110 -8.29 -23.37 1.47
C ASP A 110 -6.84 -23.33 0.96
N LEU A 111 -6.36 -24.40 0.31
CA LEU A 111 -5.05 -24.43 -0.35
C LEU A 111 -5.00 -23.48 -1.54
N GLU A 112 -6.04 -23.46 -2.37
CA GLU A 112 -6.17 -22.55 -3.52
C GLU A 112 -6.10 -21.07 -3.07
N ASN A 113 -6.82 -20.71 -2.00
CA ASN A 113 -6.78 -19.37 -1.43
C ASN A 113 -5.38 -19.00 -0.93
N GLN A 114 -4.69 -19.91 -0.24
CA GLN A 114 -3.32 -19.67 0.25
C GLN A 114 -2.32 -19.47 -0.90
N ILE A 115 -2.43 -20.26 -1.97
CA ILE A 115 -1.60 -20.11 -3.17
C ILE A 115 -1.83 -18.74 -3.80
N ASN A 116 -3.09 -18.36 -3.99
CA ASN A 116 -3.44 -17.07 -4.59
C ASN A 116 -2.95 -15.89 -3.74
N ASP A 117 -3.08 -15.96 -2.41
CA ASP A 117 -2.58 -14.93 -1.49
C ASP A 117 -1.07 -14.77 -1.58
N LEU A 118 -0.31 -15.86 -1.65
CA LEU A 118 1.15 -15.81 -1.80
C LEU A 118 1.57 -15.23 -3.15
N LEU A 119 0.90 -15.64 -4.23
CA LEU A 119 1.16 -15.10 -5.58
C LEU A 119 0.86 -13.60 -5.67
N ASN A 120 -0.26 -13.16 -5.08
CA ASN A 120 -0.62 -11.75 -5.04
C ASN A 120 0.42 -10.93 -4.27
N LYS A 121 0.80 -11.37 -3.06
CA LYS A 121 1.85 -10.71 -2.26
C LYS A 121 3.17 -10.56 -3.03
N ASN A 122 3.58 -11.60 -3.75
CA ASN A 122 4.83 -11.56 -4.53
C ASN A 122 4.73 -10.58 -5.71
N ARG A 123 3.60 -10.62 -6.44
CA ARG A 123 3.31 -9.65 -7.52
C ARG A 123 3.33 -8.22 -7.01
N ASP A 124 2.72 -7.96 -5.86
CA ASP A 124 2.63 -6.61 -5.27
C ASP A 124 4.00 -6.10 -4.85
N ALA A 125 4.85 -6.99 -4.30
CA ALA A 125 6.22 -6.67 -3.95
C ALA A 125 7.07 -6.31 -5.19
N GLU A 126 6.95 -7.07 -6.28
CA GLU A 126 7.62 -6.75 -7.56
C GLU A 126 7.13 -5.43 -8.17
N LEU A 127 5.82 -5.15 -8.11
CA LEU A 127 5.27 -3.85 -8.51
C LEU A 127 5.85 -2.70 -7.65
N ALA A 128 6.00 -2.90 -6.35
CA ALA A 128 6.59 -1.93 -5.44
C ALA A 128 8.06 -1.65 -5.78
N LYS A 129 8.85 -2.69 -6.10
CA LYS A 129 10.23 -2.58 -6.57
C LYS A 129 10.35 -1.84 -7.89
N HIS A 130 9.53 -2.19 -8.87
CA HIS A 130 9.47 -1.47 -10.15
C HIS A 130 9.14 0.02 -9.95
N ARG A 131 8.22 0.33 -9.03
CA ARG A 131 7.89 1.70 -8.67
C ARG A 131 9.08 2.44 -8.06
N LEU A 132 9.79 1.85 -7.11
CA LEU A 132 11.02 2.44 -6.54
C LEU A 132 12.07 2.74 -7.62
N LEU A 133 12.29 1.82 -8.56
CA LEU A 133 13.22 2.01 -9.67
C LEU A 133 12.77 3.16 -10.59
N ASN A 134 11.48 3.24 -10.90
CA ASN A 134 10.91 4.32 -11.71
C ASN A 134 10.97 5.68 -11.00
N MET A 135 10.80 5.73 -9.68
CA MET A 135 11.02 6.93 -8.87
C MET A 135 12.46 7.41 -8.99
N GLY A 136 13.44 6.51 -8.82
CA GLY A 136 14.86 6.83 -8.96
C GLY A 136 15.21 7.41 -10.34
N LYS A 137 14.65 6.82 -11.41
CA LYS A 137 14.80 7.33 -12.78
C LYS A 137 14.14 8.70 -12.97
N SER A 138 13.01 8.96 -12.33
CA SER A 138 12.24 10.21 -12.49
C SER A 138 12.88 11.39 -11.77
N ILE A 139 13.51 11.14 -10.62
CA ILE A 139 14.18 12.19 -9.82
C ILE A 139 15.60 12.46 -10.35
N LYS A 140 16.20 11.53 -11.13
CA LYS A 140 17.55 11.65 -11.74
C LYS A 140 18.68 11.96 -10.74
N GLY A 141 18.45 11.82 -9.44
CA GLY A 141 19.43 12.18 -8.41
C GLY A 141 19.60 13.69 -8.19
N GLU A 142 18.76 14.52 -8.82
CA GLU A 142 18.81 15.98 -8.66
C GLU A 142 17.83 16.46 -7.60
N LYS A 143 18.23 17.48 -6.83
CA LYS A 143 17.38 18.09 -5.81
C LYS A 143 16.17 18.76 -6.45
N LEU A 144 14.98 18.27 -6.12
CA LEU A 144 13.73 18.83 -6.61
C LEU A 144 13.45 20.18 -5.96
N THR A 145 13.03 21.14 -6.76
CA THR A 145 12.44 22.41 -6.34
C THR A 145 10.96 22.45 -6.74
N PRO A 146 10.15 23.37 -6.18
CA PRO A 146 8.74 23.54 -6.56
C PRO A 146 8.55 23.68 -8.09
N GLU A 147 9.48 24.32 -8.78
CA GLU A 147 9.42 24.58 -10.22
C GLU A 147 9.69 23.31 -11.06
N THR A 148 10.48 22.38 -10.53
CA THR A 148 10.80 21.09 -11.17
C THR A 148 9.78 19.99 -10.84
N LEU A 149 8.84 20.27 -9.93
CA LEU A 149 7.88 19.31 -9.42
C LEU A 149 6.77 19.06 -10.45
N THR A 150 6.88 17.97 -11.20
CA THR A 150 5.87 17.60 -12.19
C THR A 150 4.80 16.67 -11.61
N LYS A 151 3.57 16.71 -12.14
CA LYS A 151 2.48 15.81 -11.74
C LYS A 151 2.88 14.32 -11.76
N PRO A 152 3.59 13.81 -12.79
CA PRO A 152 4.12 12.44 -12.78
C PRO A 152 5.03 12.13 -11.60
N ILE A 153 5.94 13.04 -11.22
CA ILE A 153 6.84 12.85 -10.07
C ILE A 153 6.03 12.73 -8.78
N VAL A 154 5.07 13.63 -8.56
CA VAL A 154 4.20 13.61 -7.37
C VAL A 154 3.39 12.32 -7.31
N GLN A 155 2.71 11.94 -8.39
CA GLN A 155 1.89 10.73 -8.45
C GLN A 155 2.69 9.43 -8.35
N THR A 156 3.98 9.49 -8.62
CA THR A 156 4.87 8.36 -8.45
C THR A 156 5.30 8.28 -6.99
N CYS A 157 5.70 9.41 -6.38
CA CYS A 157 6.31 9.44 -5.05
C CYS A 157 5.32 9.44 -3.89
N ILE A 158 4.13 10.04 -4.06
CA ILE A 158 3.16 10.32 -3.01
C ILE A 158 1.79 9.78 -3.43
N GLU A 159 1.18 9.01 -2.55
CA GLU A 159 -0.14 8.43 -2.77
C GLU A 159 -1.25 9.45 -2.44
N SER A 160 -1.09 10.14 -1.31
CA SER A 160 -2.03 11.18 -0.89
C SER A 160 -1.40 12.18 0.07
N ILE A 161 -1.97 13.37 0.12
CA ILE A 161 -1.63 14.42 1.07
C ILE A 161 -2.89 14.71 1.89
N ILE A 162 -2.85 14.38 3.18
CA ILE A 162 -3.95 14.63 4.11
C ILE A 162 -3.66 15.93 4.85
N VAL A 163 -4.46 16.95 4.58
CA VAL A 163 -4.48 18.17 5.38
C VAL A 163 -5.32 17.92 6.62
N VAL A 164 -4.69 17.97 7.79
CA VAL A 164 -5.38 17.80 9.09
C VAL A 164 -5.93 19.15 9.53
N ASP A 165 -5.06 20.16 9.55
CA ASP A 165 -5.40 21.55 9.83
C ASP A 165 -4.43 22.50 9.08
N LYS A 166 -4.51 23.80 9.36
CA LYS A 166 -3.66 24.83 8.71
C LYS A 166 -2.16 24.72 9.01
N HIS A 167 -1.73 23.91 9.97
CA HIS A 167 -0.33 23.75 10.34
C HIS A 167 0.13 22.30 10.24
N ASN A 168 -0.76 21.31 10.14
CA ASN A 168 -0.42 19.89 10.16
C ASN A 168 -0.79 19.20 8.84
N ILE A 169 0.21 18.63 8.17
CA ILE A 169 0.07 17.91 6.91
C ILE A 169 0.64 16.49 7.06
N VAL A 170 -0.07 15.51 6.52
CA VAL A 170 0.38 14.11 6.46
C VAL A 170 0.61 13.72 5.02
N PHE A 171 1.84 13.37 4.67
CA PHE A 171 2.21 12.77 3.41
C PHE A 171 2.09 11.26 3.53
N VAL A 172 1.22 10.67 2.73
CA VAL A 172 1.03 9.22 2.65
C VAL A 172 1.84 8.72 1.47
N LEU A 173 2.89 7.97 1.77
CA LEU A 173 3.66 7.26 0.77
C LEU A 173 3.15 5.82 0.68
N PRO A 174 3.19 5.22 -0.51
CA PRO A 174 2.83 3.82 -0.63
C PRO A 174 3.95 2.95 -0.03
N ASN A 175 3.58 1.97 0.80
CA ASN A 175 4.52 0.94 1.29
C ASN A 175 4.77 -0.07 0.18
N ASN A 176 3.69 -0.71 -0.29
CA ASN A 176 3.73 -1.86 -1.18
C ASN A 176 2.90 -1.57 -2.43
N GLU A 177 1.58 -1.54 -2.28
CA GLU A 177 0.67 -1.20 -3.38
C GLU A 177 0.34 0.29 -3.41
N LYS A 178 -0.28 0.71 -4.51
CA LYS A 178 -0.97 2.00 -4.56
C LYS A 178 -2.31 1.86 -3.85
N ALA A 179 -2.47 2.56 -2.73
CA ALA A 179 -3.73 2.58 -2.03
C ALA A 179 -4.78 3.35 -2.85
N ASN A 180 -5.94 2.72 -3.07
CA ASN A 180 -7.04 3.44 -3.70
C ASN A 180 -7.57 4.56 -2.78
N TYR A 181 -8.26 5.53 -3.39
CA TYR A 181 -8.78 6.69 -2.65
C TYR A 181 -9.73 6.31 -1.50
N GLU A 182 -10.57 5.29 -1.70
CA GLU A 182 -11.52 4.85 -0.66
C GLU A 182 -10.80 4.26 0.57
N LEU A 183 -9.74 3.46 0.38
CA LEU A 183 -8.94 2.91 1.48
C LEU A 183 -8.28 4.01 2.30
N ILE A 184 -7.74 5.04 1.65
CA ILE A 184 -7.13 6.20 2.32
C ILE A 184 -8.19 6.98 3.10
N LYS A 185 -9.39 7.12 2.54
CA LYS A 185 -10.52 7.80 3.17
C LYS A 185 -10.99 7.05 4.42
N GLU A 186 -11.12 5.73 4.36
CA GLU A 186 -11.50 4.87 5.48
C GLU A 186 -10.44 4.86 6.59
N ARG A 187 -9.16 4.83 6.22
CA ARG A 187 -8.03 4.78 7.16
C ARG A 187 -7.55 6.15 7.62
N ARG A 188 -8.18 7.26 7.17
CA ARG A 188 -7.71 8.63 7.41
C ARG A 188 -7.38 8.91 8.87
N ALA A 189 -8.27 8.56 9.81
CA ALA A 189 -8.03 8.79 11.24
C ALA A 189 -6.79 8.02 11.74
N LYS A 190 -6.68 6.74 11.37
CA LYS A 190 -5.52 5.89 11.72
C LYS A 190 -4.22 6.43 11.13
N LEU A 191 -4.24 6.92 9.88
CA LEU A 191 -3.06 7.50 9.21
C LEU A 191 -2.60 8.81 9.89
N VAL A 192 -3.54 9.57 10.45
CA VAL A 192 -3.22 10.79 11.21
C VAL A 192 -2.60 10.47 12.57
N GLU A 193 -2.94 9.34 13.18
CA GLU A 193 -2.34 8.91 14.46
C GLU A 193 -1.12 8.00 14.29
N HIS A 194 -0.86 7.54 13.06
CA HIS A 194 0.22 6.61 12.76
C HIS A 194 1.59 7.21 13.08
N THR A 195 2.48 6.37 13.63
CA THR A 195 3.88 6.74 13.87
C THR A 195 4.55 7.13 12.55
N PRO A 196 5.16 8.32 12.45
CA PRO A 196 5.76 8.79 11.22
C PRO A 196 7.12 8.15 10.97
N ILE A 197 7.43 7.91 9.69
CA ILE A 197 8.78 7.51 9.25
C ILE A 197 9.73 8.70 9.15
N LEU A 198 9.15 9.89 8.96
CA LEU A 198 9.83 11.17 8.86
C LEU A 198 8.85 12.24 9.30
N GLU A 199 9.33 13.22 10.05
CA GLU A 199 8.58 14.42 10.39
C GLU A 199 9.52 15.62 10.40
N GLY A 200 8.96 16.80 10.19
CA GLY A 200 9.75 18.03 10.14
C GLY A 200 8.86 19.26 10.16
N ASN A 201 9.53 20.42 10.21
CA ASN A 201 8.85 21.71 10.27
C ASN A 201 9.36 22.60 9.13
N ILE A 202 8.43 23.15 8.35
CA ILE A 202 8.70 24.09 7.28
C ILE A 202 8.24 25.46 7.75
N THR A 203 9.17 26.41 7.73
CA THR A 203 8.86 27.81 8.05
C THR A 203 8.85 28.61 6.77
N TYR A 204 7.70 29.22 6.47
CA TYR A 204 7.53 30.08 5.33
C TYR A 204 7.64 31.55 5.76
N PRO A 205 8.61 32.32 5.22
CA PRO A 205 8.70 33.74 5.50
C PRO A 205 7.56 34.47 4.77
N ARG A 206 6.56 34.97 5.52
CA ARG A 206 5.63 35.98 5.00
C ARG A 206 6.00 37.37 5.49
N ARG A 207 5.55 38.39 4.76
CA ARG A 207 5.81 39.81 5.05
C ARG A 207 5.49 40.23 6.50
N PHE A 208 4.47 39.65 7.12
CA PHE A 208 3.98 40.07 8.44
C PHE A 208 4.17 39.04 9.55
N ARG A 209 4.02 37.75 9.26
CA ARG A 209 4.23 36.68 10.22
C ARG A 209 4.64 35.41 9.49
N PRO A 210 5.80 34.81 9.81
CA PRO A 210 6.16 33.53 9.24
C PRO A 210 5.09 32.49 9.58
N GLU A 211 4.73 31.69 8.58
CA GLU A 211 3.82 30.57 8.77
C GLU A 211 4.65 29.30 9.01
N HIS A 212 4.28 28.53 10.03
CA HIS A 212 4.97 27.30 10.38
C HIS A 212 4.05 26.11 10.09
N PHE A 213 4.60 25.12 9.40
CA PHE A 213 3.91 23.88 9.07
C PHE A 213 4.70 22.72 9.59
N HIS A 214 4.04 21.85 10.32
CA HIS A 214 4.52 20.54 10.66
C HIS A 214 4.05 19.56 9.59
N TYR A 215 4.99 18.81 9.01
CA TYR A 215 4.67 17.69 8.14
C TYR A 215 5.10 16.40 8.81
N LYS A 216 4.32 15.36 8.54
CA LYS A 216 4.69 13.99 8.84
C LYS A 216 4.51 13.10 7.63
N VAL A 217 5.32 12.05 7.54
CA VAL A 217 5.31 11.08 6.45
C VAL A 217 4.96 9.73 7.04
N VAL A 218 3.98 9.06 6.44
CA VAL A 218 3.50 7.75 6.86
C VAL A 218 3.45 6.81 5.66
N LEU A 219 3.55 5.51 5.93
CA LEU A 219 3.41 4.46 4.94
C LEU A 219 1.99 3.90 4.98
N ILE A 220 1.44 3.53 3.82
CA ILE A 220 0.18 2.80 3.69
C ILE A 220 0.34 1.46 2.98
#